data_AF-A0A0G0NDG1-F1
#
_entry.id   AF-A0A0G0NDG1-F1
#
_cell.length_a   1.000
_cell.length_b   1.000
_cell.length_c   1.000
_cell.angle_alpha   90.00
_cell.angle_beta   90.00
_cell.angle_gamma   90.00
#
_symmetry.space_group_name_H-M   'P 1'
#
loop_
_entity.id
_entity.type
_entity.pdbx_description
1 polymer ?
#
loop_
_entity_poly.entity_id
_entity_poly.type
_entity_poly.pdbx_seq_one_letter_code
_entity_poly.pdbx_strand_id
1 'polypeptide(L)'
;MDGVYFLSILVLIANIATLLIGAILFLGIGAVRGIGVFRNTILKFMQIYALQILLLISAVATSGSLYFSENLGFTPCKLCWYQRIFMYPQVVLILMAYIKKTNDVFKYIFALSIIGMFIAGYHYILQTFPNPYAPCGDVGYSVSCSVDFFKYFGYITIPWMSFSAFLINALVSLMNFKKNQI
;
A
#
# COMPACT_ATOMS: atom_id res chain seq x y z
N MET A 1 -16.19 11.50 -14.60
CA MET A 1 -14.79 11.20 -14.26
C MET A 1 -14.76 9.77 -13.77
N ASP A 2 -14.04 8.88 -14.45
CA ASP A 2 -14.04 7.45 -14.12
C ASP A 2 -13.49 7.25 -12.70
N GLY A 3 -14.14 6.41 -11.88
CA GLY A 3 -13.72 6.19 -10.49
C GLY A 3 -12.26 5.74 -10.36
N VAL A 4 -11.73 5.08 -11.40
CA VAL A 4 -10.33 4.66 -11.50
C VAL A 4 -9.37 5.85 -11.61
N TYR A 5 -9.76 6.91 -12.33
CA TYR A 5 -8.95 8.12 -12.47
C TYR A 5 -8.83 8.86 -11.13
N PHE A 6 -9.93 8.95 -10.38
CA PHE A 6 -9.92 9.52 -9.02
C PHE A 6 -8.98 8.75 -8.09
N LEU A 7 -9.08 7.41 -8.08
CA LEU A 7 -8.18 6.57 -7.28
C LEU A 7 -6.72 6.72 -7.72
N SER A 8 -6.46 6.90 -9.01
CA SER A 8 -5.11 7.12 -9.54
C SER A 8 -4.51 8.46 -9.08
N ILE A 9 -5.31 9.53 -9.03
CA ILE A 9 -4.89 10.82 -8.46
C ILE A 9 -4.57 10.68 -6.97
N LEU A 10 -5.41 9.97 -6.21
CA LEU A 10 -5.18 9.75 -4.79
C LEU A 10 -3.83 9.05 -4.54
N VAL A 11 -3.53 8.02 -5.35
CA VAL A 11 -2.25 7.29 -5.29
C VAL A 11 -1.08 8.19 -5.65
N LEU A 12 -1.22 9.03 -6.68
CA LEU A 12 -0.19 10.01 -7.06
C LEU A 12 0.15 10.96 -5.90
N ILE A 13 -0.89 11.55 -5.29
CA ILE A 13 -0.73 12.46 -4.14
C ILE A 13 -0.09 11.73 -2.96
N ALA A 14 -0.53 10.50 -2.65
CA ALA A 14 0.01 9.71 -1.56
C ALA A 14 1.50 9.37 -1.76
N ASN A 15 1.91 9.03 -2.99
CA ASN A 15 3.31 8.76 -3.32
C ASN A 15 4.17 10.02 -3.19
N ILE A 16 3.71 11.17 -3.69
CA ILE A 16 4.41 12.46 -3.53
C ILE A 16 4.55 12.80 -2.05
N ALA A 17 3.48 12.70 -1.27
CA ALA A 17 3.52 12.95 0.18
C ALA A 17 4.51 12.02 0.90
N THR A 18 4.54 10.74 0.52
CA THR A 18 5.47 9.74 1.09
C THR A 18 6.91 10.10 0.79
N LEU A 19 7.22 10.54 -0.44
CA LEU A 19 8.57 10.98 -0.82
C LEU A 19 8.99 12.25 -0.07
N LEU A 20 8.10 13.24 0.07
CA LEU A 20 8.38 14.46 0.81
C LEU A 20 8.65 14.18 2.30
N ILE A 21 7.80 13.36 2.93
CA ILE A 21 7.99 12.93 4.33
C ILE A 21 9.31 12.17 4.44
N GLY A 22 9.58 11.22 3.55
CA GLY A 22 10.85 10.46 3.51
C GLY A 22 12.09 11.36 3.41
N ALA A 23 12.05 12.37 2.54
CA ALA A 23 13.13 13.35 2.40
C ALA A 23 13.34 14.18 3.68
N ILE A 24 12.25 14.64 4.32
CA ILE A 24 12.33 15.36 5.62
C ILE A 24 12.94 14.46 6.70
N LEU A 25 12.53 13.18 6.77
CA LEU A 25 13.07 12.23 7.73
C LEU A 25 14.57 11.99 7.50
N PHE A 26 14.99 11.83 6.24
CA PHE A 26 16.38 11.60 5.85
C PHE A 26 17.27 12.83 6.12
N LEU A 27 16.85 14.03 5.66
CA LEU A 27 17.60 15.27 5.87
C LEU A 27 17.73 15.65 7.35
N GLY A 28 16.74 15.31 8.18
CA GLY A 28 16.81 15.53 9.62
C GLY A 28 17.87 14.69 10.34
N ILE A 29 18.38 13.61 9.73
CA ILE A 29 19.49 12.80 10.27
C ILE A 29 20.84 13.55 10.10
N GLY A 30 20.97 14.38 9.06
CA GLY A 30 22.24 14.98 8.58
C GLY A 30 22.58 16.40 9.08
N ALA A 31 22.26 16.77 10.32
CA ALA A 31 22.86 17.93 11.02
C ALA A 31 22.34 19.36 10.73
N VAL A 32 21.10 19.55 10.26
CA VAL A 32 20.43 20.88 10.33
C VAL A 32 19.51 20.94 11.56
N ARG A 33 19.90 21.68 12.61
CA ARG A 33 19.17 21.78 13.89
C ARG A 33 17.68 22.13 13.72
N GLY A 34 17.32 23.02 12.79
CA GLY A 34 15.93 23.41 12.51
C GLY A 34 15.08 22.28 11.89
N ILE A 35 15.67 21.48 10.99
CA ILE A 35 14.99 20.35 10.34
C ILE A 35 14.77 19.21 11.33
N GLY A 36 15.68 19.02 12.28
CA GLY A 36 15.53 18.02 13.35
C GLY A 36 14.31 18.24 14.24
N VAL A 37 13.96 19.50 14.55
CA VAL A 37 12.75 19.85 15.33
C VAL A 37 11.49 19.54 14.51
N PHE A 38 11.44 19.97 13.26
CA PHE A 38 10.31 19.73 12.37
C PHE A 38 10.08 18.23 12.12
N ARG A 39 11.16 17.47 11.89
CA ARG A 39 11.14 15.99 11.80
C ARG A 39 10.46 15.37 13.01
N ASN A 40 10.87 15.74 14.22
CA ASN A 40 10.35 15.14 15.45
C ASN A 40 8.87 15.49 15.66
N THR A 41 8.43 16.69 15.27
CA THR A 41 7.01 17.08 15.29
C THR A 41 6.18 16.22 14.33
N ILE A 42 6.64 16.04 13.09
CA ILE A 42 5.97 15.19 12.09
C ILE A 42 5.91 13.73 12.56
N LEU A 43 7.02 13.18 13.07
CA LEU A 43 7.06 11.82 13.60
C LEU A 43 6.04 11.61 14.73
N LYS A 44 5.98 12.54 15.69
CA LYS A 44 4.99 12.47 16.78
C LYS A 44 3.56 12.49 16.23
N PHE A 45 3.27 13.36 15.27
CA PHE A 45 1.96 13.44 14.65
C PHE A 45 1.59 12.11 13.96
N MET A 46 2.49 11.56 13.13
CA MET A 46 2.27 10.27 12.46
C MET A 46 2.09 9.11 13.45
N GLN A 47 2.77 9.14 14.60
CA GLN A 47 2.61 8.13 15.64
C GLN A 47 1.26 8.24 16.38
N ILE A 48 0.77 9.46 16.60
CA ILE A 48 -0.53 9.70 17.27
C ILE A 48 -1.68 9.23 16.38
N TYR A 49 -1.58 9.43 15.06
CA TYR A 49 -2.62 9.09 14.09
C TYR A 49 -2.34 7.79 13.31
N ALA A 50 -1.40 6.97 13.76
CA ALA A 50 -0.90 5.81 13.02
C ALA A 50 -2.02 4.81 12.65
N LEU A 51 -2.87 4.44 13.61
CA LEU A 51 -3.94 3.47 13.39
C LEU A 51 -5.00 4.01 12.42
N GLN A 52 -5.33 5.30 12.50
CA GLN A 52 -6.28 5.97 11.61
C GLN A 52 -5.76 6.01 10.18
N ILE A 53 -4.47 6.35 10.00
CA ILE A 53 -3.81 6.37 8.69
C ILE A 53 -3.81 4.97 8.06
N LEU A 54 -3.38 3.96 8.82
CA LEU A 54 -3.35 2.56 8.36
C LEU A 54 -4.76 2.07 7.99
N LEU A 55 -5.77 2.40 8.80
CA LEU A 55 -7.14 2.00 8.56
C LEU A 55 -7.67 2.62 7.27
N LEU A 56 -7.46 3.93 7.08
CA LEU A 56 -7.93 4.66 5.91
C LEU A 56 -7.31 4.11 4.63
N ILE A 57 -6.00 3.87 4.62
CA ILE A 57 -5.30 3.31 3.45
C ILE A 57 -5.81 1.90 3.15
N SER A 58 -5.88 1.03 4.16
CA SER A 58 -6.29 -0.37 3.98
C SER A 58 -7.76 -0.48 3.55
N ALA A 59 -8.63 0.38 4.09
CA ALA A 59 -10.04 0.44 3.74
C ALA A 59 -10.23 0.94 2.30
N VAL A 60 -9.55 2.03 1.90
CA VAL A 60 -9.62 2.54 0.52
C VAL A 60 -9.06 1.51 -0.47
N ALA A 61 -7.95 0.84 -0.14
CA ALA A 61 -7.39 -0.21 -0.99
C ALA A 61 -8.33 -1.42 -1.14
N THR A 62 -8.98 -1.84 -0.04
CA THR A 62 -9.95 -2.95 -0.05
C THR A 62 -11.20 -2.58 -0.84
N SER A 63 -11.78 -1.40 -0.58
CA SER A 63 -12.95 -0.90 -1.31
C SER A 63 -12.66 -0.67 -2.79
N GLY A 64 -11.49 -0.12 -3.11
CA GLY A 64 -11.05 0.05 -4.51
C GLY A 64 -10.91 -1.30 -5.23
N SER A 65 -10.34 -2.30 -4.54
CA SER A 65 -10.25 -3.66 -5.08
C SER A 65 -11.63 -4.29 -5.32
N LEU A 66 -12.62 -4.05 -4.45
CA LEU A 66 -13.99 -4.53 -4.66
C LEU A 66 -14.67 -3.80 -5.81
N TYR A 67 -14.53 -2.48 -5.87
CA TYR A 67 -15.09 -1.64 -6.92
C TYR A 67 -14.63 -2.07 -8.32
N PHE A 68 -13.34 -2.43 -8.45
CA PHE A 68 -12.81 -2.93 -9.72
C PHE A 68 -13.45 -4.26 -10.16
N SER A 69 -13.79 -5.16 -9.23
CA SER A 69 -14.40 -6.45 -9.58
C SER A 69 -15.91 -6.36 -9.78
N GLU A 70 -16.64 -5.70 -8.89
CA GLU A 70 -18.11 -5.68 -8.92
C GLU A 70 -18.67 -4.68 -9.93
N ASN A 71 -18.10 -3.47 -10.01
CA ASN A 71 -18.64 -2.40 -10.85
C ASN A 71 -18.02 -2.37 -12.25
N LEU A 72 -16.72 -2.62 -12.36
CA LEU A 72 -16.00 -2.57 -13.64
C LEU A 72 -15.82 -3.94 -14.30
N GLY A 73 -16.19 -5.02 -13.61
CA GLY A 73 -16.08 -6.38 -14.13
C GLY A 73 -14.63 -6.85 -14.35
N PHE A 74 -13.64 -6.22 -13.72
CA PHE A 74 -12.25 -6.65 -13.84
C PHE A 74 -12.05 -7.97 -13.09
N THR A 75 -11.81 -9.03 -13.86
CA THR A 75 -11.52 -10.36 -13.36
C THR A 75 -10.13 -10.37 -12.72
N PRO A 76 -10.00 -10.71 -11.42
CA PRO A 76 -8.71 -10.71 -10.75
C PRO A 76 -7.86 -11.89 -11.24
N CYS A 77 -6.59 -11.62 -11.54
CA CYS A 77 -5.60 -12.66 -11.79
C CYS A 77 -5.15 -13.33 -10.47
N LYS A 78 -4.36 -14.41 -10.55
CA LYS A 78 -3.85 -15.12 -9.36
C LYS A 78 -2.99 -14.22 -8.45
N LEU A 79 -2.15 -13.37 -9.04
CA LEU A 79 -1.31 -12.43 -8.27
C LEU A 79 -2.15 -11.37 -7.54
N CYS A 80 -3.22 -10.86 -8.17
CA CYS A 80 -4.19 -9.99 -7.51
C CYS A 80 -4.87 -10.68 -6.33
N TRP A 81 -5.21 -11.97 -6.46
CA TRP A 81 -5.77 -12.75 -5.35
C TRP A 81 -4.81 -12.84 -4.16
N TYR A 82 -3.53 -13.12 -4.41
CA TYR A 82 -2.53 -13.10 -3.34
C TYR A 82 -2.44 -11.73 -2.68
N GLN A 83 -2.44 -10.63 -3.45
CA GLN A 83 -2.46 -9.28 -2.88
C GLN A 83 -3.70 -9.04 -1.99
N ARG A 84 -4.89 -9.52 -2.36
CA ARG A 84 -6.11 -9.42 -1.53
C ARG A 84 -5.98 -10.16 -0.21
N ILE A 85 -5.38 -11.37 -0.22
CA ILE A 85 -5.15 -12.16 0.99
C ILE A 85 -4.29 -11.41 2.01
N PHE A 86 -3.31 -10.62 1.54
CA PHE A 86 -2.46 -9.82 2.44
C PHE A 86 -3.07 -8.46 2.81
N MET A 87 -3.95 -7.89 2.00
CA MET A 87 -4.56 -6.57 2.24
C MET A 87 -5.80 -6.64 3.12
N TYR A 88 -6.74 -7.55 2.85
CA TYR A 88 -8.06 -7.54 3.52
C TYR A 88 -7.97 -7.82 5.04
N PRO A 89 -7.13 -8.75 5.51
CA PRO A 89 -6.96 -8.96 6.96
C PRO A 89 -6.43 -7.73 7.68
N GLN A 90 -5.65 -6.86 7.00
CA GLN A 90 -5.12 -5.64 7.63
C GLN A 90 -6.24 -4.74 8.12
N VAL A 91 -7.32 -4.56 7.34
CA VAL A 91 -8.47 -3.75 7.74
C VAL A 91 -9.06 -4.24 9.06
N VAL A 92 -9.29 -5.55 9.17
CA VAL A 92 -9.88 -6.16 10.37
C VAL A 92 -8.92 -6.05 11.56
N LEU A 93 -7.63 -6.34 11.36
CA LEU A 93 -6.63 -6.25 12.42
C LEU A 93 -6.49 -4.83 12.95
N ILE A 94 -6.42 -3.84 12.06
CA ILE A 94 -6.30 -2.42 12.43
C ILE A 94 -7.57 -1.95 13.15
N LEU A 95 -8.76 -2.31 12.65
CA LEU A 95 -10.02 -1.94 13.28
C LEU A 95 -10.13 -2.51 14.70
N MET A 96 -9.78 -3.78 14.88
CA MET A 96 -9.76 -4.41 16.20
C MET A 96 -8.75 -3.74 17.14
N ALA A 97 -7.58 -3.38 16.62
CA ALA A 97 -6.56 -2.67 17.40
C ALA A 97 -7.00 -1.25 17.79
N TYR A 98 -7.73 -0.57 16.90
CA TYR A 98 -8.32 0.74 17.17
C TYR A 98 -9.36 0.67 18.29
N ILE A 99 -10.23 -0.34 18.28
CA ILE A 99 -11.24 -0.56 19.33
C ILE A 99 -10.58 -0.96 20.65
N LYS A 100 -9.63 -1.90 20.63
CA LYS A 100 -8.95 -2.41 21.82
C LYS A 100 -7.85 -1.47 22.35
N LYS A 101 -7.51 -0.41 21.62
CA LYS A 101 -6.40 0.52 21.91
C LYS A 101 -5.06 -0.21 22.11
N THR A 102 -4.82 -1.28 21.34
CA THR A 102 -3.60 -2.10 21.42
C THR A 102 -2.63 -1.74 20.30
N ASN A 103 -1.35 -1.57 20.63
CA ASN A 103 -0.34 -1.19 19.64
C ASN A 103 0.42 -2.39 19.05
N ASP A 104 0.22 -3.62 19.54
CA ASP A 104 0.95 -4.81 19.04
C ASP A 104 0.63 -5.15 17.58
N VAL A 105 -0.47 -4.60 17.06
CA VAL A 105 -0.92 -4.81 15.68
C VAL A 105 0.12 -4.41 14.63
N PHE A 106 0.98 -3.43 14.94
CA PHE A 106 1.98 -2.90 14.01
C PHE A 106 2.95 -4.00 13.53
N LYS A 107 3.28 -5.00 14.36
CA LYS A 107 4.18 -6.09 13.95
C LYS A 107 3.56 -6.94 12.83
N TYR A 108 2.29 -7.27 12.98
CA TYR A 108 1.55 -8.09 12.03
C TYR A 108 1.29 -7.34 10.72
N ILE A 109 0.90 -6.06 10.80
CA ILE A 109 0.70 -5.23 9.61
C ILE A 109 1.99 -5.08 8.83
N PHE A 110 3.12 -4.85 9.51
CA PHE A 110 4.42 -4.74 8.87
C PHE A 110 4.76 -6.03 8.09
N ALA A 111 4.65 -7.20 8.74
CA ALA A 111 4.94 -8.48 8.10
C ALA A 111 4.05 -8.74 6.88
N LEU A 112 2.73 -8.54 7.01
CA LEU A 112 1.78 -8.69 5.91
C LEU A 112 2.07 -7.73 4.75
N SER A 113 2.37 -6.46 5.07
CA SER A 113 2.65 -5.44 4.06
C SER A 113 3.93 -5.71 3.29
N ILE A 114 4.99 -6.20 3.94
CA ILE A 114 6.24 -6.54 3.26
C ILE A 114 6.02 -7.66 2.24
N ILE A 115 5.29 -8.72 2.63
CA ILE A 115 5.00 -9.83 1.71
C ILE A 115 4.12 -9.35 0.54
N GLY A 116 3.06 -8.60 0.84
CA GLY A 116 2.19 -8.02 -0.18
C GLY A 116 2.92 -7.09 -1.15
N MET A 117 3.87 -6.30 -0.64
CA MET A 117 4.72 -5.40 -1.41
C MET A 117 5.60 -6.16 -2.41
N PHE A 118 6.23 -7.27 -2.02
CA PHE A 118 7.03 -8.08 -2.94
C PHE A 118 6.17 -8.69 -4.07
N ILE A 119 4.99 -9.21 -3.72
CA ILE A 119 4.06 -9.78 -4.70
C ILE A 119 3.56 -8.70 -5.67
N ALA A 120 3.22 -7.52 -5.16
CA ALA A 120 2.79 -6.38 -5.97
C ALA A 120 3.91 -5.84 -6.89
N GLY A 121 5.14 -5.75 -6.38
CA GLY A 121 6.31 -5.36 -7.18
C GLY A 121 6.59 -6.36 -8.30
N TYR A 122 6.55 -7.66 -8.01
CA TYR A 122 6.69 -8.70 -9.02
C TYR A 122 5.60 -8.61 -10.10
N HIS A 123 4.34 -8.40 -9.69
CA HIS A 123 3.22 -8.26 -10.62
C HIS A 123 3.36 -7.01 -11.50
N TYR A 124 3.81 -5.88 -10.94
CA TYR A 124 4.07 -4.66 -11.71
C TYR A 124 5.19 -4.85 -12.76
N ILE A 125 6.27 -5.53 -12.38
CA ILE A 125 7.37 -5.87 -13.31
C ILE A 125 6.85 -6.75 -14.45
N LEU A 126 6.02 -7.75 -14.16
CA LEU A 126 5.40 -8.62 -15.16
C LEU A 126 4.52 -7.86 -16.16
N GLN A 127 3.78 -6.85 -15.70
CA GLN A 127 2.98 -5.98 -16.57
C GLN A 127 3.86 -5.06 -17.43
N THR A 128 4.93 -4.53 -16.86
CA THR A 128 5.83 -3.59 -17.56
C THR A 128 6.72 -4.30 -18.57
N PHE A 129 7.17 -5.52 -18.25
CA PHE A 129 8.01 -6.36 -19.10
C PHE A 129 7.31 -7.69 -19.35
N PRO A 130 6.32 -7.72 -20.27
CA PRO A 130 5.57 -8.93 -20.56
C PRO A 130 6.52 -10.00 -21.10
N ASN A 131 6.71 -11.06 -20.33
CA ASN A 131 7.48 -12.22 -20.75
C ASN A 131 6.50 -13.28 -21.28
N PRO A 132 6.56 -13.65 -22.58
CA PRO A 132 5.71 -14.69 -23.17
C PRO A 132 5.85 -16.07 -22.50
N TYR A 133 6.97 -16.30 -21.81
CA TYR A 133 7.31 -17.55 -21.12
C TYR A 133 7.06 -17.49 -19.60
N ALA A 134 6.52 -16.39 -19.08
CA ALA A 134 6.14 -16.34 -17.68
C ALA A 134 5.09 -17.43 -17.42
N PRO A 135 5.19 -18.21 -16.32
CA PRO A 135 4.25 -19.29 -15.97
C PRO A 135 2.89 -18.75 -15.48
N CYS A 136 2.43 -17.63 -16.05
CA CYS A 136 1.15 -17.00 -15.79
C CYS A 136 0.13 -17.48 -16.82
N GLY A 137 -0.05 -18.81 -16.89
CA GLY A 137 -1.14 -19.40 -17.66
C GLY A 137 -2.50 -19.10 -17.01
N ASP A 138 -3.50 -18.83 -17.84
CA ASP A 138 -4.91 -18.89 -17.45
C ASP A 138 -5.18 -20.30 -16.90
N VAL A 139 -5.44 -20.43 -15.60
CA VAL A 139 -5.89 -21.71 -15.02
C VAL A 139 -7.16 -21.44 -14.25
N GLY A 140 -8.29 -21.90 -14.79
CA GLY A 140 -9.63 -21.64 -14.24
C GLY A 140 -10.22 -20.30 -14.68
N TYR A 141 -10.91 -19.60 -13.78
CA TYR A 141 -11.60 -18.31 -14.06
C TYR A 141 -10.67 -17.08 -14.03
N SER A 142 -9.36 -17.26 -13.88
CA SER A 142 -8.40 -16.16 -13.74
C SER A 142 -7.78 -15.81 -15.09
N VAL A 143 -7.82 -14.52 -15.45
CA VAL A 143 -7.10 -13.96 -16.62
C VAL A 143 -5.59 -13.87 -16.39
N SER A 144 -4.84 -13.77 -17.49
CA SER A 144 -3.40 -13.62 -17.49
C SER A 144 -2.93 -12.42 -16.67
N CYS A 145 -1.89 -12.64 -15.86
CA CYS A 145 -1.30 -11.62 -14.98
C CYS A 145 -0.50 -10.55 -15.75
N SER A 146 -0.32 -10.71 -17.05
CA SER A 146 0.42 -9.76 -17.90
C SER A 146 -0.48 -8.77 -18.63
N VAL A 147 -1.80 -8.85 -18.45
CA VAL A 147 -2.75 -7.93 -19.09
C VAL A 147 -2.89 -6.65 -18.27
N ASP A 148 -2.75 -5.51 -18.94
CA ASP A 148 -3.01 -4.19 -18.38
C ASP A 148 -4.45 -3.76 -18.69
N PHE A 149 -5.31 -3.72 -17.67
CA PHE A 149 -6.69 -3.22 -17.82
C PHE A 149 -6.75 -1.72 -18.08
N PHE A 150 -5.86 -0.97 -17.43
CA PHE A 150 -5.71 0.47 -17.61
C PHE A 150 -4.31 0.91 -17.20
N LYS A 151 -3.89 2.07 -17.73
CA LYS A 151 -2.62 2.68 -17.40
C LYS A 151 -2.78 4.20 -17.35
N TYR A 152 -2.93 4.75 -16.15
CA TYR A 152 -3.01 6.19 -15.95
C TYR A 152 -1.62 6.78 -15.67
N PHE A 153 -1.39 8.03 -16.11
CA PHE A 153 -0.11 8.74 -15.96
C PHE A 153 1.12 8.01 -16.53
N GLY A 154 0.92 6.99 -17.39
CA GLY A 154 2.00 6.22 -18.01
C GLY A 154 2.67 5.16 -17.11
N TYR A 155 2.27 5.01 -15.86
CA TYR A 155 2.84 4.01 -14.92
C TYR A 155 1.86 3.49 -13.85
N ILE A 156 0.75 4.18 -13.59
CA ILE A 156 -0.21 3.74 -12.56
C ILE A 156 -1.10 2.64 -13.14
N THR A 157 -0.79 1.41 -12.74
CA THR A 157 -1.60 0.21 -12.97
C THR A 157 -2.15 -0.34 -11.65
N ILE A 158 -3.07 -1.31 -11.70
CA ILE A 158 -3.67 -1.92 -10.49
C ILE A 158 -2.58 -2.44 -9.52
N PRO A 159 -1.55 -3.19 -9.97
CA PRO A 159 -0.48 -3.64 -9.09
C PRO A 159 0.31 -2.48 -8.46
N TRP A 160 0.55 -1.40 -9.19
CA TRP A 160 1.22 -0.22 -8.63
C TRP A 160 0.43 0.42 -7.49
N MET A 161 -0.89 0.52 -7.64
CA MET A 161 -1.77 1.05 -6.59
C MET A 161 -1.69 0.19 -5.32
N SER A 162 -1.71 -1.14 -5.46
CA SER A 162 -1.56 -2.07 -4.34
C SER A 162 -0.17 -1.99 -3.70
N PHE A 163 0.88 -1.82 -4.51
CA PHE A 163 2.26 -1.67 -4.06
C PHE A 163 2.41 -0.41 -3.21
N SER A 164 1.89 0.73 -3.66
CA SER A 164 1.88 1.99 -2.90
C SER A 164 1.17 1.83 -1.55
N ALA A 165 0.01 1.17 -1.52
CA ALA A 165 -0.73 0.95 -0.27
C ALA A 165 0.07 0.08 0.73
N PHE A 166 0.65 -1.03 0.26
CA PHE A 166 1.50 -1.88 1.11
C PHE A 166 2.76 -1.16 1.58
N LEU A 167 3.41 -0.36 0.72
CA LEU A 167 4.58 0.42 1.07
C LEU A 167 4.27 1.42 2.19
N ILE A 168 3.18 2.19 2.05
CA ILE A 168 2.81 3.18 3.07
C ILE A 168 2.44 2.46 4.38
N ASN A 169 1.67 1.37 4.31
CA ASN A 169 1.34 0.59 5.50
C ASN A 169 2.60 0.03 6.19
N ALA A 170 3.58 -0.47 5.42
CA ALA A 170 4.85 -0.94 5.97
C ALA A 170 5.64 0.20 6.64
N LEU A 171 5.76 1.37 6.00
CA LEU A 171 6.49 2.51 6.54
C LEU A 171 5.86 3.04 7.83
N VAL A 172 4.54 3.27 7.83
CA VAL A 172 3.81 3.74 9.02
C VAL A 172 3.95 2.72 10.15
N SER A 173 3.84 1.44 9.84
CA SER A 173 3.98 0.39 10.85
C SER A 173 5.40 0.29 11.41
N LEU A 174 6.43 0.40 10.56
CA LEU A 174 7.85 0.38 10.97
C LEU A 174 8.19 1.52 11.94
N MET A 175 7.67 2.73 11.69
CA MET A 175 7.87 3.90 12.56
C MET A 175 7.22 3.74 13.94
N ASN A 176 6.20 2.89 14.06
CA ASN A 176 5.46 2.66 15.30
C ASN A 176 5.87 1.35 16.01
N PHE A 177 6.44 0.40 15.28
CA PHE A 177 6.98 -0.86 15.81
C PHE A 177 7.99 -0.64 16.94
N LYS A 178 8.89 0.35 16.77
CA LYS A 178 10.00 0.61 17.68
C LYS A 178 9.59 1.23 19.03
N LYS A 179 8.38 1.79 19.12
CA LYS A 179 7.87 2.45 20.33
C LYS A 179 7.33 1.46 21.36
N ASN A 180 6.88 0.27 20.95
CA ASN A 180 6.28 -0.74 21.83
C ASN A 180 7.33 -1.68 22.49
N GLN A 181 8.62 -1.39 22.37
CA GLN A 181 9.69 -2.20 22.98
C GLN A 181 10.49 -1.46 24.06
N ILE A 182 9.97 -0.30 24.52
CA ILE A 182 10.53 0.48 25.63
C ILE A 182 9.47 0.60 26.71
#